data_AF-A0A2V5TUD3-F1
#
_entry.id   AF-A0A2V5TUD3-F1
#
_cell.length_a   1.000
_cell.length_b   1.000
_cell.length_c   1.000
_cell.angle_alpha   90.00
_cell.angle_beta   90.00
_cell.angle_gamma   90.00
#
_symmetry.space_group_name_H-M   'P 1'
#
loop_
_entity.id
_entity.type
_entity.pdbx_description
1 polymer ?
#
loop_
_entity_poly.entity_id
_entity_poly.type
_entity_poly.pdbx_seq_one_letter_code
_entity_poly.pdbx_strand_id
1 'polypeptide(L)' 'VKELPAEIQLPAALQQAELNALPRSGVQSLDDLERTAILQALAECRGNKKKAAELLGIQRPTLYNKMKRYAIEL' A
#
# COMPACT_ATOMS: atom_id res chain seq x y z
N VAL A 1 -39.00 -31.53 6.19
CA VAL A 1 -38.40 -30.21 5.88
C VAL A 1 -36.91 -30.31 6.17
N LYS A 2 -36.06 -30.02 5.19
CA LYS A 2 -34.60 -30.13 5.33
C LYS A 2 -34.14 -28.95 6.17
N GLU A 3 -33.91 -29.20 7.45
CA GLU A 3 -33.27 -28.22 8.33
C GLU A 3 -31.80 -28.17 7.91
N LEU A 4 -31.44 -27.09 7.22
CA LEU A 4 -30.06 -26.77 6.89
C LEU A 4 -29.35 -26.51 8.24
N PRO A 5 -28.31 -27.28 8.61
CA PRO A 5 -27.63 -27.03 9.86
C PRO A 5 -26.88 -25.70 9.80
N ALA A 6 -26.84 -25.06 10.97
CA ALA A 6 -26.32 -23.74 11.24
C ALA A 6 -25.03 -23.44 10.47
N GLU A 7 -25.06 -22.29 9.80
CA GLU A 7 -24.04 -21.26 9.84
C GLU A 7 -22.60 -21.79 9.84
N ILE A 8 -21.87 -21.47 8.77
CA ILE A 8 -20.41 -21.58 8.71
C ILE A 8 -19.83 -20.62 9.75
N GLN A 9 -19.99 -20.95 11.02
CA GLN A 9 -19.41 -20.23 12.14
C GLN A 9 -18.00 -20.77 12.22
N LEU A 10 -17.09 -20.05 11.56
CA LEU A 10 -15.67 -20.27 11.78
C LEU A 10 -15.41 -20.26 13.30
N PRO A 11 -14.64 -21.21 13.83
CA PRO A 11 -14.33 -21.26 15.24
C PRO A 11 -13.72 -19.91 15.67
N ALA A 12 -14.16 -19.39 16.83
CA ALA A 12 -13.75 -18.07 17.34
C ALA A 12 -12.22 -17.87 17.41
N ALA A 13 -11.47 -18.98 17.51
CA ALA A 13 -10.01 -19.01 17.44
C ALA A 13 -9.45 -18.53 16.09
N LEU A 14 -10.14 -18.79 14.96
CA LEU A 14 -9.77 -18.28 13.64
C LEU A 14 -10.18 -16.80 13.48
N GLN A 15 -11.32 -16.39 14.06
CA GLN A 15 -11.77 -14.98 14.01
C GLN A 15 -10.82 -14.03 14.74
N GLN A 16 -10.24 -14.45 15.87
CA GLN A 16 -9.25 -13.64 16.60
C GLN A 16 -7.91 -13.50 15.88
N ALA A 17 -7.51 -14.51 15.11
CA ALA A 17 -6.30 -14.46 14.28
C ALA A 17 -6.48 -13.52 13.08
N GLU A 18 -7.65 -13.53 12.43
CA GLU A 18 -7.96 -12.65 11.29
C GLU A 18 -8.03 -11.17 11.68
N LEU A 19 -8.57 -10.85 12.86
CA LEU A 19 -8.67 -9.47 13.36
C LEU A 19 -7.33 -8.83 13.72
N ASN A 20 -6.32 -9.65 14.06
CA ASN A 20 -4.99 -9.21 14.47
C ASN A 20 -3.93 -9.29 13.36
N ALA A 21 -4.14 -10.13 12.34
CA ALA A 21 -3.16 -10.34 11.27
C ALA A 21 -3.33 -9.36 10.09
N LEU A 22 -4.49 -8.74 9.95
CA LEU A 22 -4.74 -7.76 8.90
C LEU A 22 -4.44 -6.36 9.46
N PRO A 23 -3.50 -5.58 8.88
CA PRO A 23 -3.50 -4.15 9.16
C PRO A 23 -4.88 -3.64 8.78
N ARG A 24 -5.64 -3.13 9.77
CA ARG A 24 -6.88 -2.38 9.54
C ARG A 24 -6.54 -1.03 8.91
N SER A 25 -5.82 -1.05 7.80
CA SER A 25 -5.80 0.08 6.90
C SER A 25 -7.12 -0.04 6.13
N GLY A 26 -8.05 0.87 6.42
CA GLY A 26 -9.15 1.13 5.49
C GLY A 26 -8.59 1.32 4.08
N VAL A 27 -9.46 1.22 3.06
CA VAL A 27 -9.05 1.34 1.66
C VAL A 27 -8.18 2.59 1.50
N GLN A 28 -6.88 2.38 1.27
CA GLN A 28 -5.95 3.47 1.01
C GLN A 28 -6.27 4.02 -0.38
N SER A 29 -6.30 5.34 -0.49
CA SER A 29 -6.43 5.99 -1.78
C SER A 29 -5.20 5.66 -2.63
N LEU A 30 -5.41 5.57 -3.94
CA LEU A 30 -4.30 5.37 -4.90
C LEU A 30 -3.24 6.46 -4.77
N ASP A 31 -3.66 7.66 -4.38
CA ASP A 31 -2.79 8.82 -4.13
C ASP A 31 -1.81 8.55 -2.97
N ASP A 32 -2.29 7.97 -1.87
CA ASP A 32 -1.48 7.66 -0.69
C ASP A 32 -0.51 6.51 -0.95
N LEU A 33 -0.97 5.49 -1.69
CA LEU A 33 -0.12 4.39 -2.16
C LEU A 33 0.98 4.90 -3.09
N GLU A 34 0.65 5.79 -4.03
CA GLU A 34 1.63 6.36 -4.94
C GLU A 34 2.65 7.23 -4.19
N ARG A 35 2.20 8.08 -3.27
CA ARG A 35 3.08 8.88 -2.42
C ARG A 35 4.04 8.01 -1.62
N THR A 36 3.53 6.95 -1.01
CA THR A 36 4.34 6.00 -0.23
C THR A 36 5.37 5.30 -1.10
N ALA A 37 4.97 4.83 -2.29
CA ALA A 37 5.88 4.19 -3.24
C ALA A 37 7.03 5.13 -3.66
N ILE A 38 6.74 6.40 -3.92
CA ILE A 38 7.76 7.40 -4.27
C ILE A 38 8.76 7.61 -3.12
N LEU A 39 8.26 7.73 -1.89
CA LEU A 39 9.13 7.92 -0.71
C LEU A 39 10.03 6.70 -0.47
N GLN A 40 9.48 5.49 -0.58
CA GLN A 40 10.26 4.26 -0.45
C GLN A 40 11.35 4.17 -1.52
N ALA A 41 11.01 4.37 -2.79
CA ALA A 41 11.98 4.35 -3.89
C ALA A 41 13.10 5.37 -3.70
N LEU A 42 12.79 6.58 -3.22
CA LEU A 42 13.78 7.60 -2.92
C LEU A 42 14.68 7.21 -1.75
N ALA A 43 14.13 6.60 -0.69
CA ALA A 43 14.89 6.12 0.45
C ALA A 43 15.85 4.98 0.05
N GLU A 44 15.36 3.97 -0.68
CA GLU A 44 16.17 2.85 -1.18
C GLU A 44 17.29 3.32 -2.10
N CYS A 45 17.00 4.33 -2.93
CA CYS A 45 17.98 4.93 -3.83
C CYS A 45 18.87 6.01 -3.17
N ARG A 46 18.78 6.21 -1.85
CA ARG A 46 19.53 7.24 -1.10
C ARG A 46 19.39 8.64 -1.70
N GLY A 47 18.17 9.00 -2.10
CA GLY A 47 17.85 10.29 -2.74
C GLY A 47 18.22 10.38 -4.23
N ASN A 48 18.75 9.32 -4.85
CA ASN A 48 19.04 9.34 -6.28
C ASN A 48 17.75 9.25 -7.10
N LYS A 49 17.27 10.42 -7.51
CA LYS A 49 16.02 10.60 -8.27
C LYS A 49 16.00 9.89 -9.63
N LYS A 50 17.16 9.64 -10.26
CA LYS A 50 17.22 8.88 -11.52
C LYS A 50 16.92 7.40 -11.23
N LYS A 51 17.65 6.82 -10.27
CA LYS A 51 17.47 5.42 -9.87
C LYS A 51 16.09 5.16 -9.29
N ALA A 52 15.55 6.10 -8.51
CA ALA A 52 14.19 5.98 -7.97
C ALA A 52 13.13 5.95 -9.09
N ALA A 53 13.29 6.78 -10.13
CA ALA A 53 12.39 6.76 -11.28
C ALA A 53 12.49 5.43 -12.05
N GLU A 54 13.71 4.93 -12.25
CA GLU A 54 13.98 3.62 -12.88
C GLU A 54 13.35 2.47 -12.07
N LEU A 55 13.47 2.49 -10.75
CA LEU A 55 12.89 1.50 -9.84
C LEU A 55 11.35 1.51 -9.88
N LEU A 56 10.75 2.69 -9.96
CA LEU A 56 9.31 2.85 -10.10
C LEU A 56 8.79 2.57 -11.52
N GLY A 57 9.66 2.34 -12.50
CA GLY A 57 9.28 2.13 -13.90
C GLY A 57 8.70 3.38 -14.58
N ILE A 58 9.04 4.58 -14.10
CA ILE A 58 8.55 5.85 -14.65
C ILE A 58 9.68 6.70 -15.19
N GLN A 59 9.36 7.62 -16.09
CA GLN A 59 10.34 8.59 -16.55
C GLN A 59 10.70 9.59 -15.45
N ARG A 60 11.95 10.07 -15.46
CA ARG A 60 12.45 11.06 -14.50
C ARG A 60 11.58 12.34 -14.41
N PRO A 61 11.08 12.95 -15.50
CA PRO A 61 10.18 14.12 -15.41
C PRO A 61 8.88 13.79 -14.69
N THR A 62 8.35 12.58 -14.88
CA THR A 62 7.15 12.10 -14.20
C THR A 62 7.36 12.01 -12.70
N LEU A 63 8.53 11.51 -12.25
CA LEU A 63 8.88 11.50 -10.84
C LEU A 63 8.89 12.93 -10.26
N TYR A 64 9.52 13.90 -10.94
CA TYR A 64 9.53 15.30 -10.49
C TYR A 64 8.11 15.89 -10.38
N ASN A 65 7.24 15.62 -11.35
CA ASN A 65 5.86 16.10 -11.32
C ASN A 65 5.08 15.50 -10.14
N LYS A 66 5.26 14.21 -9.88
CA LYS A 66 4.63 13.52 -8.74
C LYS A 66 5.20 14.02 -7.40
N MET A 67 6.51 14.21 -7.29
CA MET A 67 7.14 14.81 -6.10
C MET A 67 6.58 16.20 -5.81
N LYS A 68 6.43 17.06 -6.83
CA LYS A 68 5.78 18.37 -6.68
C LYS A 68 4.33 18.25 -6.24
N ARG A 69 3.56 17.36 -6.86
CA ARG A 69 2.14 17.12 -6.53
C ARG A 69 1.95 16.70 -5.07
N TYR A 70 2.85 15.88 -4.54
CA TYR A 70 2.77 15.37 -3.17
C TYR A 70 3.61 16.17 -2.16
N ALA A 71 4.13 17.34 -2.55
CA ALA A 71 5.00 18.18 -1.74
C ALA A 71 6.18 17.40 -1.11
N ILE A 72 6.80 16.51 -1.89
CA ILE A 72 7.98 15.74 -1.49
C ILE A 72 9.23 16.55 -1.85
N GLU A 73 9.89 17.11 -0.84
CA GLU A 73 11.14 17.87 -0.97
C GLU A 73 12.32 16.99 -0.48
N LEU A 74 13.27 16.71 -1.38
CA LEU A 74 14.40 15.78 -1.17
C LEU A 74 15.64 16.22 -1.94
#